data_AF-A0A7S0IK18-F1
#
_entry.id   AF-A0A7S0IK18-F1
#
_cell.length_a   1.000
_cell.length_b   1.000
_cell.length_c   1.000
_cell.angle_alpha   90.00
_cell.angle_beta   90.00
_cell.angle_gamma   90.00
#
_symmetry.space_group_name_H-M   'P 1'
#
loop_
_entity.id
_entity.type
_entity.pdbx_description
1 polymer ?
#
loop_
_entity_poly.entity_id
_entity_poly.type
_entity_poly.pdbx_seq_one_letter_code
_entity_poly.pdbx_strand_id
1 'polypeptide(L)'
;SQDEKEAGVRSTLNFGHTIGHAIEGLASPKLLHGECVSIGCVLEAVLARDLGHLAPSVVGRITRLFSAYSLPVVCPPEYLVLPKLMGKMAVDKKNAGGRIRCTILTGIGSCFANPLPVERVIFEQLMAPQLVVKPSAVVPGATVHVPGSKSISNRVLLMAAMGEGEISISGLLQSDDTEVMINALRAMGAGPFSWDTSGRVLTLSGLGGRFQVPREPLYLGNAGTAARFLTTCATLIRADGGATVLTGDKRMKQRPIKDLTDALAACGCQIEHLESPTSLPLRVASSGLAGGRIELSGKISSQFVSSVLLSAPFAQQPVELVLPEPPVSQSYIDMTLALMARFGVVVEREGSTVYRVPKACYANPRHLQVECDASSSTYPLAIAAITGGTVTTEAVGSASIQGDAKFAALLRDMGCTVEQDEHRTTVSGPAAGE
;
A
#
# COMPACT_ATOMS: atom_id res chain seq x y z
N SER A 1 3.55 43.96 -5.19
CA SER A 1 3.97 42.58 -4.85
C SER A 1 4.84 42.65 -3.61
N GLN A 2 4.59 41.84 -2.57
CA GLN A 2 5.27 41.97 -1.26
C GLN A 2 6.76 41.55 -1.28
N ASP A 3 7.26 40.91 -2.35
CA ASP A 3 8.66 40.48 -2.49
C ASP A 3 9.09 40.48 -3.96
N GLU A 4 9.37 41.67 -4.50
CA GLU A 4 9.71 41.87 -5.92
C GLU A 4 11.13 41.38 -6.26
N LYS A 5 12.02 41.28 -5.26
CA LYS A 5 13.43 40.90 -5.43
C LYS A 5 13.73 39.40 -5.20
N GLU A 6 12.70 38.57 -5.06
CA GLU A 6 12.82 37.11 -4.89
C GLU A 6 13.68 36.67 -3.69
N ALA A 7 13.72 37.48 -2.63
CA ALA A 7 14.61 37.23 -1.48
C ALA A 7 13.91 36.60 -0.27
N GLY A 8 12.58 36.45 -0.29
CA GLY A 8 11.77 35.89 0.79
C GLY A 8 10.67 34.95 0.28
N VAL A 9 9.39 35.30 0.48
CA VAL A 9 8.23 34.42 0.21
C VAL A 9 8.16 33.95 -1.25
N ARG A 10 8.66 34.73 -2.22
CA ARG A 10 8.60 34.36 -3.65
C ARG A 10 9.55 33.19 -3.99
N SER A 11 10.56 32.93 -3.16
CA SER A 11 11.44 31.77 -3.31
C SER A 11 10.72 30.42 -3.13
N THR A 12 9.58 30.40 -2.42
CA THR A 12 8.74 29.20 -2.24
C THR A 12 8.00 28.81 -3.53
N LEU A 13 7.80 29.75 -4.46
CA LEU A 13 7.24 29.46 -5.80
C LEU A 13 8.15 28.56 -6.64
N ASN A 14 9.41 28.42 -6.26
CA ASN A 14 10.40 27.62 -6.98
C ASN A 14 10.47 26.15 -6.51
N PHE A 15 9.46 25.65 -5.81
CA PHE A 15 9.36 24.21 -5.53
C PHE A 15 9.35 23.40 -6.83
N GLY A 16 10.19 22.37 -6.91
CA GLY A 16 10.39 21.53 -8.09
C GLY A 16 11.24 22.15 -9.19
N HIS A 17 11.64 23.42 -9.06
CA HIS A 17 12.37 24.11 -10.12
C HIS A 17 13.90 23.96 -10.00
N THR A 18 14.46 23.61 -8.83
CA THR A 18 15.91 23.35 -8.72
C THR A 18 16.28 22.14 -9.57
N ILE A 19 15.59 21.03 -9.38
CA ILE A 19 15.82 19.81 -10.15
C ILE A 19 15.14 19.90 -11.53
N GLY A 20 13.93 20.48 -11.60
CA GLY A 20 13.18 20.63 -12.84
C GLY A 20 13.93 21.43 -13.92
N HIS A 21 14.50 22.59 -13.59
CA HIS A 21 15.30 23.36 -14.57
C HIS A 21 16.57 22.64 -14.99
N ALA A 22 17.18 21.84 -14.12
CA ALA A 22 18.36 21.05 -14.47
C ALA A 22 18.01 19.99 -15.51
N ILE A 23 16.87 19.30 -15.33
CA ILE A 23 16.33 18.33 -16.31
C ILE A 23 15.94 19.05 -17.61
N GLU A 24 15.23 20.18 -17.52
CA GLU A 24 14.83 20.98 -18.68
C GLU A 24 16.03 21.40 -19.52
N GLY A 25 17.12 21.81 -18.87
CA GLY A 25 18.37 22.18 -19.55
C GLY A 25 19.05 21.04 -20.32
N LEU A 26 18.62 19.79 -20.14
CA LEU A 26 19.10 18.61 -20.87
C LEU A 26 18.04 18.03 -21.82
N ALA A 27 16.77 18.14 -21.45
CA ALA A 27 15.66 17.53 -22.18
C ALA A 27 15.02 18.47 -23.21
N SER A 28 15.16 19.79 -23.06
CA SER A 28 14.59 20.76 -24.01
C SER A 28 15.20 20.59 -25.41
N PRO A 29 14.38 20.67 -26.50
CA PRO A 29 12.94 20.99 -26.51
C PRO A 29 12.01 19.75 -26.43
N LYS A 30 12.54 18.56 -26.15
CA LYS A 30 11.75 17.31 -26.18
C LYS A 30 10.78 17.17 -25.01
N LEU A 31 11.15 17.70 -23.85
CA LEU A 31 10.24 17.87 -22.70
C LEU A 31 9.94 19.35 -22.51
N LEU A 32 8.67 19.65 -22.27
CA LEU A 32 8.18 20.98 -21.96
C LEU A 32 8.56 21.37 -20.52
N HIS A 33 8.53 22.67 -20.25
CA HIS A 33 8.84 23.23 -18.94
C HIS A 33 8.00 22.58 -17.81
N GLY A 34 6.68 22.53 -17.97
CA GLY A 34 5.77 21.96 -16.97
C GLY A 34 6.00 20.46 -16.72
N GLU A 35 6.39 19.71 -17.74
CA GLU A 35 6.76 18.30 -17.62
C GLU A 35 8.02 18.14 -16.76
N CYS A 36 9.06 18.96 -17.03
CA CYS A 36 10.28 18.97 -16.23
C CYS A 36 10.03 19.40 -14.78
N VAL A 37 9.19 20.41 -14.56
CA VAL A 37 8.81 20.88 -13.22
C VAL A 37 8.04 19.80 -12.45
N SER A 38 7.15 19.04 -13.09
CA SER A 38 6.43 17.94 -12.42
C SER A 38 7.37 16.82 -11.93
N ILE A 39 8.36 16.44 -12.74
CA ILE A 39 9.43 15.51 -12.34
C ILE A 39 10.25 16.11 -11.19
N GLY A 40 10.64 17.38 -11.31
CA GLY A 40 11.38 18.10 -10.28
C GLY A 40 10.64 18.18 -8.95
N CYS A 41 9.32 18.42 -8.96
CA CYS A 41 8.49 18.44 -7.75
C CYS A 41 8.51 17.08 -7.03
N VAL A 42 8.43 15.98 -7.78
CA VAL A 42 8.50 14.64 -7.20
C VAL A 42 9.89 14.38 -6.59
N LEU A 43 10.96 14.68 -7.32
CA LEU A 43 12.32 14.50 -6.82
C LEU A 43 12.64 15.39 -5.62
N GLU A 44 12.18 16.65 -5.60
CA GLU A 44 12.35 17.55 -4.46
C GLU A 44 11.48 17.15 -3.26
N ALA A 45 10.32 16.54 -3.47
CA ALA A 45 9.53 15.94 -2.39
C ALA A 45 10.24 14.71 -1.79
N VAL A 46 10.82 13.84 -2.65
CA VAL A 46 11.65 12.72 -2.21
C VAL A 46 12.87 13.21 -1.42
N LEU A 47 13.53 14.28 -1.90
CA LEU A 47 14.62 14.92 -1.19
C LEU A 47 14.19 15.41 0.21
N ALA A 48 13.06 16.10 0.31
CA ALA A 48 12.53 16.57 1.60
C ALA A 48 12.23 15.42 2.57
N ARG A 49 11.76 14.26 2.05
CA ARG A 49 11.58 13.04 2.83
C ARG A 49 12.91 12.48 3.32
N ASP A 50 13.91 12.38 2.45
CA ASP A 50 15.21 11.82 2.80
C ASP A 50 15.98 12.68 3.80
N LEU A 51 15.69 13.99 3.83
CA LEU A 51 16.16 14.92 4.86
C LEU A 51 15.33 14.88 6.17
N GLY A 52 14.28 14.05 6.24
CA GLY A 52 13.43 13.91 7.43
C GLY A 52 12.39 15.02 7.63
N HIS A 53 12.14 15.85 6.62
CA HIS A 53 11.22 16.99 6.72
C HIS A 53 9.83 16.72 6.15
N LEU A 54 9.66 15.65 5.36
CA LEU A 54 8.39 15.33 4.71
C LEU A 54 7.99 13.88 4.93
N ALA A 55 6.73 13.65 5.29
CA ALA A 55 6.21 12.30 5.46
C ALA A 55 6.18 11.53 4.11
N PRO A 56 6.53 10.23 4.07
CA PRO A 56 6.47 9.43 2.83
C PRO A 56 5.09 9.43 2.16
N SER A 57 4.01 9.49 2.95
CA SER A 57 2.63 9.59 2.45
C SER A 57 2.40 10.85 1.61
N VAL A 58 3.03 11.96 1.96
CA VAL A 58 2.93 13.22 1.24
C VAL A 58 3.63 13.15 -0.11
N VAL A 59 4.80 12.49 -0.17
CA VAL A 59 5.49 12.22 -1.46
C VAL A 59 4.56 11.43 -2.39
N GLY A 60 3.98 10.34 -1.90
CA GLY A 60 3.03 9.54 -2.67
C GLY A 60 1.82 10.34 -3.15
N ARG A 61 1.29 11.24 -2.30
CA ARG A 61 0.18 12.14 -2.67
C ARG A 61 0.56 13.11 -3.79
N ILE A 62 1.75 13.70 -3.74
CA ILE A 62 2.27 14.61 -4.78
C ILE A 62 2.45 13.85 -6.11
N THR A 63 3.07 12.67 -6.07
CA THR A 63 3.23 11.82 -7.25
C THR A 63 1.89 11.48 -7.88
N ARG A 64 0.91 11.02 -7.09
CA ARG A 64 -0.43 10.68 -7.59
C ARG A 64 -1.15 11.88 -8.20
N LEU A 65 -1.01 13.07 -7.61
CA LEU A 65 -1.61 14.29 -8.15
C LEU A 65 -1.10 14.58 -9.57
N PHE A 66 0.22 14.61 -9.78
CA PHE A 66 0.77 14.87 -11.11
C PHE A 66 0.39 13.79 -12.13
N SER A 67 0.44 12.51 -11.73
CA SER A 67 0.00 11.41 -12.59
C SER A 67 -1.47 11.51 -12.99
N ALA A 68 -2.35 11.97 -12.09
CA ALA A 68 -3.77 12.15 -12.39
C ALA A 68 -4.04 13.25 -13.44
N TYR A 69 -3.12 14.20 -13.59
CA TYR A 69 -3.15 15.22 -14.64
C TYR A 69 -2.28 14.85 -15.86
N SER A 70 -1.91 13.58 -16.00
CA SER A 70 -1.08 13.07 -17.10
C SER A 70 0.29 13.74 -17.22
N LEU A 71 0.84 14.26 -16.12
CA LEU A 71 2.18 14.84 -16.05
C LEU A 71 3.21 13.77 -15.66
N PRO A 72 4.44 13.82 -16.21
CA PRO A 72 5.47 12.84 -15.90
C PRO A 72 5.97 12.98 -14.46
N VAL A 73 6.09 11.85 -13.77
CA VAL A 73 6.55 11.78 -12.38
C VAL A 73 7.87 11.03 -12.21
N VAL A 74 8.38 10.47 -13.32
CA VAL A 74 9.66 9.77 -13.39
C VAL A 74 10.49 10.44 -14.46
N CYS A 75 11.75 10.75 -14.13
CA CYS A 75 12.69 11.28 -15.10
C CYS A 75 13.07 10.17 -16.10
N PRO A 76 12.98 10.41 -17.43
CA PRO A 76 13.50 9.48 -18.41
C PRO A 76 15.00 9.21 -18.19
N PRO A 77 15.46 7.94 -18.18
CA PRO A 77 16.84 7.59 -17.83
C PRO A 77 17.91 8.31 -18.65
N GLU A 78 17.64 8.63 -19.91
CA GLU A 78 18.54 9.34 -20.81
C GLU A 78 18.87 10.78 -20.34
N TYR A 79 18.04 11.37 -19.49
CA TYR A 79 18.26 12.71 -18.92
C TYR A 79 18.89 12.67 -17.52
N LEU A 80 19.03 11.49 -16.91
CA LEU A 80 19.68 11.30 -15.60
C LEU A 80 21.22 11.26 -15.71
N VAL A 81 21.79 12.31 -16.31
CA VAL A 81 23.25 12.46 -16.47
C VAL A 81 23.80 13.30 -15.31
N LEU A 82 24.11 12.64 -14.19
CA LEU A 82 24.48 13.27 -12.92
C LEU A 82 25.46 14.45 -13.04
N PRO A 83 26.65 14.35 -13.70
CA PRO A 83 27.57 15.48 -13.77
C PRO A 83 26.96 16.71 -14.46
N LYS A 84 26.11 16.51 -15.47
CA LYS A 84 25.46 17.59 -16.21
C LYS A 84 24.34 18.22 -15.39
N LEU A 85 23.52 17.39 -14.72
CA LEU A 85 22.47 17.86 -13.81
C LEU A 85 23.07 18.68 -12.67
N MET A 86 24.12 18.17 -12.01
CA MET A 86 24.82 18.89 -10.94
C MET A 86 25.41 20.21 -11.44
N GLY A 87 26.00 20.24 -12.64
CA GLY A 87 26.51 21.47 -13.24
C GLY A 87 25.43 22.52 -13.50
N LYS A 88 24.24 22.10 -13.95
CA LYS A 88 23.08 22.99 -14.14
C LYS A 88 22.53 23.50 -12.81
N MET A 89 22.40 22.63 -11.81
CA MET A 89 21.94 23.02 -10.48
C MET A 89 22.91 23.96 -9.78
N ALA A 90 24.22 23.88 -10.04
CA ALA A 90 25.23 24.73 -9.41
C ALA A 90 25.10 26.21 -9.79
N VAL A 91 24.52 26.52 -10.96
CA VAL A 91 24.31 27.90 -11.45
C VAL A 91 22.90 28.44 -11.18
N ASP A 92 22.08 27.72 -10.40
CA ASP A 92 20.75 28.19 -10.00
C ASP A 92 20.85 29.49 -9.18
N LYS A 93 19.97 30.46 -9.48
CA LYS A 93 19.94 31.79 -8.86
C LYS A 93 19.73 31.75 -7.34
N LYS A 94 19.11 30.69 -6.82
CA LYS A 94 18.86 30.49 -5.38
C LYS A 94 20.13 30.14 -4.63
N ASN A 95 21.20 29.74 -5.30
CA ASN A 95 22.40 29.26 -4.64
C ASN A 95 23.16 30.39 -3.94
N ALA A 96 23.70 30.09 -2.76
CA ALA A 96 24.50 31.03 -1.98
C ALA A 96 25.63 30.29 -1.26
N GLY A 97 26.80 30.92 -1.18
CA GLY A 97 27.97 30.34 -0.50
C GLY A 97 28.48 29.04 -1.13
N GLY A 98 28.33 28.87 -2.45
CA GLY A 98 28.77 27.67 -3.17
C GLY A 98 27.93 26.40 -2.90
N ARG A 99 26.79 26.54 -2.22
CA ARG A 99 25.88 25.42 -1.93
C ARG A 99 24.62 25.53 -2.76
N ILE A 100 24.16 24.38 -3.25
CA ILE A 100 22.88 24.28 -3.95
C ILE A 100 21.76 24.42 -2.92
N ARG A 101 20.78 25.28 -3.22
CA ARG A 101 19.63 25.50 -2.33
C ARG A 101 18.33 25.03 -2.97
N CYS A 102 17.47 24.40 -2.17
CA CYS A 102 16.22 23.80 -2.63
C CYS A 102 15.07 24.17 -1.69
N THR A 103 13.88 24.34 -2.25
CA THR A 103 12.67 24.59 -1.47
C THR A 103 12.22 23.26 -0.84
N ILE A 104 12.33 23.16 0.48
CA ILE A 104 12.03 21.93 1.21
C ILE A 104 10.61 22.02 1.80
N LEU A 105 9.75 21.09 1.39
CA LEU A 105 8.40 20.96 1.93
C LEU A 105 8.43 20.37 3.34
N THR A 106 7.51 20.84 4.18
CA THR A 106 7.21 20.26 5.50
C THR A 106 5.86 19.55 5.53
N GLY A 107 5.03 19.75 4.49
CA GLY A 107 3.72 19.14 4.32
C GLY A 107 3.01 19.71 3.10
N ILE A 108 1.80 19.23 2.80
CA ILE A 108 0.97 19.86 1.76
C ILE A 108 0.58 21.26 2.21
N GLY A 109 0.89 22.26 1.37
CA GLY A 109 0.63 23.67 1.67
C GLY A 109 1.61 24.31 2.66
N SER A 110 2.70 23.62 3.06
CA SER A 110 3.73 24.17 3.96
C SER A 110 5.15 23.82 3.54
N CYS A 111 6.08 24.76 3.74
CA CYS A 111 7.49 24.60 3.46
C CYS A 111 8.32 25.51 4.38
N PHE A 112 9.63 25.28 4.42
CA PHE A 112 10.54 26.22 5.08
C PHE A 112 10.48 27.60 4.40
N ALA A 113 10.56 28.65 5.21
CA ALA A 113 10.43 30.03 4.73
C ALA A 113 11.48 30.43 3.67
N ASN A 114 12.65 29.77 3.67
CA ASN A 114 13.72 29.98 2.71
C ASN A 114 14.24 28.64 2.18
N PRO A 115 14.71 28.56 0.93
CA PRO A 115 15.38 27.38 0.39
C PRO A 115 16.55 26.97 1.29
N LEU A 116 16.64 25.68 1.63
CA LEU A 116 17.69 25.15 2.49
C LEU A 116 18.91 24.72 1.66
N PRO A 117 20.14 24.90 2.17
CA PRO A 117 21.31 24.33 1.54
C PRO A 117 21.28 22.80 1.66
N VAL A 118 21.54 22.10 0.55
CA VAL A 118 21.57 20.64 0.51
C VAL A 118 22.95 20.20 0.00
N GLU A 119 23.53 19.20 0.66
CA GLU A 119 24.83 18.67 0.26
C GLU A 119 24.75 17.99 -1.10
N ARG A 120 25.78 18.22 -1.92
CA ARG A 120 25.87 17.68 -3.29
C ARG A 120 25.68 16.15 -3.33
N VAL A 121 26.23 15.42 -2.36
CA VAL A 121 26.13 13.96 -2.29
C VAL A 121 24.69 13.46 -2.20
N ILE A 122 23.79 14.23 -1.58
CA ILE A 122 22.38 13.84 -1.41
C ILE A 122 21.66 13.91 -2.76
N PHE A 123 21.93 14.93 -3.57
CA PHE A 123 21.39 15.01 -4.94
C PHE A 123 21.93 13.89 -5.83
N GLU A 124 23.22 13.60 -5.72
CA GLU A 124 23.85 12.52 -6.48
C GLU A 124 23.24 11.17 -6.12
N GLN A 125 22.98 10.88 -4.84
CA GLN A 125 22.29 9.68 -4.38
C GLN A 125 20.83 9.61 -4.86
N LEU A 126 20.09 10.71 -4.75
CA LEU A 126 18.69 10.81 -5.15
C LEU A 126 18.47 10.50 -6.64
N MET A 127 19.36 11.00 -7.50
CA MET A 127 19.25 10.89 -8.96
C MET A 127 20.13 9.78 -9.54
N ALA A 128 20.85 9.02 -8.71
CA ALA A 128 21.66 7.91 -9.17
C ALA A 128 20.76 6.78 -9.69
N PRO A 129 21.05 6.21 -10.88
CA PRO A 129 20.30 5.07 -11.40
C PRO A 129 20.58 3.78 -10.60
N GLN A 130 21.62 3.77 -9.78
CA GLN A 130 22.08 2.62 -9.01
C GLN A 130 22.58 3.08 -7.64
N LEU A 131 22.33 2.27 -6.62
CA LEU A 131 22.83 2.49 -5.27
C LEU A 131 24.07 1.62 -5.03
N VAL A 132 25.19 2.23 -4.67
CA VAL A 132 26.38 1.51 -4.20
C VAL A 132 26.27 1.32 -2.69
N VAL A 133 25.96 0.10 -2.25
CA VAL A 133 25.93 -0.26 -0.83
C VAL A 133 27.34 -0.61 -0.39
N LYS A 134 27.94 0.22 0.46
CA LYS A 134 29.26 -0.05 1.06
C LYS A 134 29.08 -0.91 2.32
N PRO A 135 29.84 -2.00 2.50
CA PRO A 135 29.80 -2.78 3.73
C PRO A 135 30.11 -1.90 4.95
N SER A 136 29.38 -2.11 6.05
CA SER A 136 29.65 -1.52 7.37
C SER A 136 29.79 -2.64 8.39
N ALA A 137 30.73 -2.50 9.32
CA ALA A 137 31.09 -3.58 10.25
C ALA A 137 30.02 -3.81 11.34
N VAL A 138 29.30 -2.75 11.77
CA VAL A 138 28.25 -2.83 12.79
C VAL A 138 27.18 -1.80 12.47
N VAL A 139 25.92 -2.20 12.56
CA VAL A 139 24.81 -1.24 12.53
C VAL A 139 24.55 -0.74 13.95
N PRO A 140 24.66 0.57 14.22
CA PRO A 140 24.36 1.12 15.54
C PRO A 140 22.91 0.83 15.91
N GLY A 141 22.66 0.67 17.22
CA GLY A 141 21.33 0.41 17.76
C GLY A 141 20.28 1.34 17.15
N ALA A 142 19.25 0.78 16.50
CA ALA A 142 18.24 1.57 15.81
C ALA A 142 16.82 1.05 16.10
N THR A 143 15.89 1.98 16.26
CA THR A 143 14.45 1.69 16.21
C THR A 143 13.93 2.06 14.82
N VAL A 144 13.41 1.07 14.09
CA VAL A 144 12.92 1.24 12.72
C VAL A 144 11.40 1.17 12.74
N HIS A 145 10.77 2.27 12.34
CA HIS A 145 9.32 2.32 12.14
C HIS A 145 8.97 1.75 10.76
N VAL A 146 8.29 0.61 10.74
CA VAL A 146 7.84 -0.04 9.50
C VAL A 146 6.44 0.47 9.14
N PRO A 147 6.09 0.69 7.86
CA PRO A 147 4.73 1.06 7.47
C PRO A 147 3.69 0.00 7.83
N GLY A 148 2.40 0.38 7.80
CA GLY A 148 1.28 -0.54 8.01
C GLY A 148 1.27 -1.74 7.06
N SER A 149 0.76 -2.88 7.53
CA SER A 149 0.64 -4.09 6.74
C SER A 149 -0.36 -3.90 5.59
N LYS A 150 0.09 -4.11 4.35
CA LYS A 150 -0.78 -4.04 3.17
C LYS A 150 -1.89 -5.09 3.23
N SER A 151 -1.55 -6.28 3.72
CA SER A 151 -2.43 -7.43 3.82
C SER A 151 -3.57 -7.19 4.82
N ILE A 152 -3.26 -6.59 5.96
CA ILE A 152 -4.27 -6.20 6.95
C ILE A 152 -5.07 -5.00 6.43
N SER A 153 -4.40 -3.98 5.89
CA SER A 153 -5.03 -2.76 5.40
C SER A 153 -6.17 -3.05 4.40
N ASN A 154 -5.92 -3.87 3.38
CA ASN A 154 -6.94 -4.21 2.38
C ASN A 154 -8.11 -5.03 2.96
N ARG A 155 -7.86 -5.91 3.93
CA ARG A 155 -8.93 -6.68 4.61
C ARG A 155 -9.81 -5.76 5.45
N VAL A 156 -9.17 -4.91 6.26
CA VAL A 156 -9.85 -3.94 7.12
C VAL A 156 -10.68 -2.98 6.29
N LEU A 157 -10.16 -2.42 5.20
CA LEU A 157 -10.90 -1.53 4.31
C LEU A 157 -12.17 -2.19 3.76
N LEU A 158 -12.07 -3.44 3.29
CA LEU A 158 -13.20 -4.17 2.76
C LEU A 158 -14.24 -4.48 3.85
N MET A 159 -13.81 -5.04 5.00
CA MET A 159 -14.73 -5.35 6.11
C MET A 159 -15.39 -4.09 6.67
N ALA A 160 -14.63 -3.00 6.82
CA ALA A 160 -15.16 -1.72 7.29
C ALA A 160 -16.24 -1.17 6.35
N ALA A 161 -16.01 -1.24 5.04
CA ALA A 161 -17.00 -0.81 4.05
C ALA A 161 -18.23 -1.72 4.00
N MET A 162 -18.06 -3.03 4.24
CA MET A 162 -19.15 -4.01 4.33
C MET A 162 -19.90 -3.92 5.66
N GLY A 163 -19.27 -3.52 6.75
CA GLY A 163 -19.85 -3.51 8.08
C GLY A 163 -20.87 -2.39 8.30
N GLU A 164 -21.54 -2.45 9.45
CA GLU A 164 -22.44 -1.40 9.90
C GLU A 164 -21.75 -0.48 10.90
N GLY A 165 -22.00 0.83 10.79
CA GLY A 165 -21.47 1.86 11.68
C GLY A 165 -20.22 2.56 11.13
N GLU A 166 -19.80 3.60 11.85
CA GLU A 166 -18.57 4.35 11.58
C GLU A 166 -17.37 3.68 12.27
N ILE A 167 -16.21 3.72 11.61
CA ILE A 167 -14.93 3.26 12.15
C ILE A 167 -13.82 4.25 11.83
N SER A 168 -12.93 4.47 12.80
CA SER A 168 -11.65 5.14 12.61
C SER A 168 -10.50 4.13 12.56
N ILE A 169 -9.73 4.14 11.48
CA ILE A 169 -8.63 3.23 11.23
C ILE A 169 -7.31 4.00 11.29
N SER A 170 -6.41 3.61 12.19
CA SER A 170 -5.05 4.15 12.29
C SER A 170 -4.01 3.15 11.77
N GLY A 171 -2.84 3.66 11.38
CA GLY A 171 -1.75 2.83 10.85
C GLY A 171 -2.03 2.20 9.49
N LEU A 172 -3.13 2.60 8.82
CA LEU A 172 -3.46 2.12 7.48
C LEU A 172 -2.32 2.46 6.51
N LEU A 173 -1.86 1.48 5.74
CA LEU A 173 -0.86 1.73 4.72
C LEU A 173 -1.43 2.68 3.67
N GLN A 174 -0.75 3.81 3.41
CA GLN A 174 -1.08 4.69 2.30
C GLN A 174 -0.24 4.32 1.08
N SER A 175 -0.80 3.42 0.28
CA SER A 175 -0.21 2.93 -0.96
C SER A 175 -1.20 3.05 -2.12
N ASP A 176 -0.71 2.85 -3.35
CA ASP A 176 -1.58 2.84 -4.52
C ASP A 176 -2.62 1.72 -4.44
N ASP A 177 -2.27 0.56 -3.88
CA ASP A 177 -3.19 -0.56 -3.68
C ASP A 177 -4.39 -0.19 -2.78
N THR A 178 -4.13 0.48 -1.65
CA THR A 178 -5.17 0.88 -0.69
C THR A 178 -6.00 2.05 -1.20
N GLU A 179 -5.40 2.98 -1.95
CA GLU A 179 -6.14 4.07 -2.60
C GLU A 179 -7.07 3.54 -3.69
N VAL A 180 -6.59 2.60 -4.50
CA VAL A 180 -7.41 1.88 -5.48
C VAL A 180 -8.59 1.18 -4.78
N MET A 181 -8.34 0.49 -3.67
CA MET A 181 -9.40 -0.14 -2.88
C MET A 181 -10.43 0.89 -2.39
N ILE A 182 -9.99 2.00 -1.79
CA ILE A 182 -10.88 3.08 -1.31
C ILE A 182 -11.72 3.64 -2.46
N ASN A 183 -11.12 3.91 -3.62
CA ASN A 183 -11.83 4.45 -4.77
C ASN A 183 -12.86 3.46 -5.33
N ALA A 184 -12.52 2.18 -5.40
CA ALA A 184 -13.45 1.15 -5.83
C ALA A 184 -14.63 1.00 -4.85
N LEU A 185 -14.36 0.96 -3.54
CA LEU A 185 -15.40 0.90 -2.52
C LEU A 185 -16.31 2.13 -2.56
N ARG A 186 -15.74 3.33 -2.77
CA ARG A 186 -16.50 4.57 -2.97
C ARG A 186 -17.39 4.49 -4.21
N ALA A 187 -16.89 3.97 -5.33
CA ALA A 187 -17.66 3.78 -6.55
C ALA A 187 -18.79 2.74 -6.39
N MET A 188 -18.63 1.78 -5.48
CA MET A 188 -19.67 0.84 -5.04
C MET A 188 -20.62 1.43 -3.97
N GLY A 189 -20.44 2.70 -3.61
CA GLY A 189 -21.33 3.47 -2.73
C GLY A 189 -20.86 3.61 -1.28
N ALA A 190 -19.72 3.02 -0.89
CA ALA A 190 -19.24 3.09 0.50
C ALA A 190 -18.75 4.49 0.88
N GLY A 191 -18.78 4.79 2.19
CA GLY A 191 -18.31 6.04 2.75
C GLY A 191 -19.40 6.84 3.48
N PRO A 192 -19.15 8.13 3.78
CA PRO A 192 -18.00 8.93 3.34
C PRO A 192 -16.67 8.39 3.87
N PHE A 193 -15.58 8.66 3.15
CA PHE A 193 -14.21 8.39 3.59
C PHE A 193 -13.54 9.73 3.91
N SER A 194 -12.97 9.88 5.09
CA SER A 194 -12.32 11.12 5.52
C SER A 194 -11.00 10.82 6.22
N TRP A 195 -9.94 11.49 5.78
CA TRP A 195 -8.68 11.48 6.51
C TRP A 195 -8.67 12.63 7.52
N ASP A 196 -8.09 12.39 8.69
CA ASP A 196 -7.81 13.46 9.64
C ASP A 196 -6.80 14.47 9.06
N THR A 197 -6.62 15.62 9.73
CA THR A 197 -5.72 16.69 9.25
C THR A 197 -4.27 16.23 9.14
N SER A 198 -3.86 15.25 9.93
CA SER A 198 -2.52 14.66 9.87
C SER A 198 -2.36 13.61 8.77
N GLY A 199 -3.46 13.17 8.17
CA GLY A 199 -3.48 12.08 7.19
C GLY A 199 -2.94 10.78 7.79
N ARG A 200 -3.26 10.46 9.04
CA ARG A 200 -2.84 9.22 9.72
C ARG A 200 -4.02 8.33 10.11
N VAL A 201 -5.21 8.92 10.25
CA VAL A 201 -6.44 8.21 10.63
C VAL A 201 -7.45 8.37 9.50
N LEU A 202 -7.92 7.23 8.97
CA LEU A 202 -9.02 7.18 8.02
C LEU A 202 -10.31 6.84 8.77
N THR A 203 -11.29 7.72 8.70
CA THR A 203 -12.67 7.43 9.14
C THR A 203 -13.53 7.07 7.95
N LEU A 204 -14.34 6.02 8.08
CA LEU A 204 -15.36 5.68 7.10
C LEU A 204 -16.63 5.11 7.73
N SER A 205 -17.76 5.31 7.05
CA SER A 205 -19.04 4.69 7.39
C SER A 205 -19.32 3.50 6.47
N GLY A 206 -19.57 2.35 7.08
CA GLY A 206 -19.88 1.12 6.36
C GLY A 206 -21.33 1.07 5.86
N LEU A 207 -21.57 0.25 4.83
CA LEU A 207 -22.87 0.13 4.15
C LEU A 207 -23.77 -0.97 4.71
N GLY A 208 -23.26 -1.87 5.57
CA GLY A 208 -23.96 -3.09 5.95
C GLY A 208 -24.19 -4.02 4.75
N GLY A 209 -23.18 -4.18 3.89
CA GLY A 209 -23.19 -5.07 2.71
C GLY A 209 -24.02 -4.58 1.52
N ARG A 210 -24.67 -3.42 1.62
CA ARG A 210 -25.57 -2.86 0.59
C ARG A 210 -24.81 -2.10 -0.51
N PHE A 211 -23.85 -2.76 -1.14
CA PHE A 211 -23.13 -2.18 -2.28
C PHE A 211 -24.04 -1.96 -3.49
N GLN A 212 -23.68 -0.97 -4.30
CA GLN A 212 -24.37 -0.60 -5.53
C GLN A 212 -23.53 -0.98 -6.74
N VAL A 213 -24.19 -1.22 -7.87
CA VAL A 213 -23.50 -1.43 -9.16
C VAL A 213 -22.79 -0.12 -9.55
N PRO A 214 -21.47 -0.11 -9.71
CA PRO A 214 -20.74 1.07 -10.16
C PRO A 214 -21.18 1.46 -11.57
N ARG A 215 -21.25 2.77 -11.85
CA ARG A 215 -21.59 3.28 -13.19
C ARG A 215 -20.49 3.04 -14.21
N GLU A 216 -19.25 3.10 -13.76
CA GLU A 216 -18.05 2.92 -14.58
C GLU A 216 -17.28 1.66 -14.13
N PRO A 217 -16.47 1.05 -15.01
CA PRO A 217 -15.57 -0.03 -14.62
C PRO A 217 -14.67 0.38 -13.45
N LEU A 218 -14.53 -0.53 -12.48
CA LEU A 218 -13.60 -0.37 -11.37
C LEU A 218 -12.17 -0.57 -11.90
N TYR A 219 -11.42 0.52 -12.06
CA TYR A 219 -10.01 0.47 -12.42
C TYR A 219 -9.14 0.19 -11.20
N LEU A 220 -8.44 -0.94 -11.21
CA LEU A 220 -7.70 -1.45 -10.06
C LEU A 220 -6.17 -1.34 -10.17
N GLY A 221 -5.66 -0.62 -11.18
CA GLY A 221 -4.22 -0.53 -11.44
C GLY A 221 -3.58 -1.92 -11.48
N ASN A 222 -2.50 -2.12 -10.72
CA ASN A 222 -1.86 -3.42 -10.49
C ASN A 222 -2.08 -3.95 -9.05
N ALA A 223 -3.16 -3.55 -8.38
CA ALA A 223 -3.48 -3.92 -7.00
C ALA A 223 -4.07 -5.34 -6.91
N GLY A 224 -3.21 -6.36 -6.92
CA GLY A 224 -3.62 -7.77 -7.00
C GLY A 224 -4.54 -8.24 -5.86
N THR A 225 -4.35 -7.69 -4.66
CA THR A 225 -5.21 -8.02 -3.50
C THR A 225 -6.60 -7.40 -3.67
N ALA A 226 -6.67 -6.13 -4.10
CA ALA A 226 -7.92 -5.44 -4.36
C ALA A 226 -8.72 -6.14 -5.46
N ALA A 227 -8.08 -6.53 -6.57
CA ALA A 227 -8.72 -7.28 -7.65
C ALA A 227 -9.40 -8.55 -7.15
N ARG A 228 -8.70 -9.40 -6.40
CA ARG A 228 -9.25 -10.66 -5.90
C ARG A 228 -10.42 -10.43 -4.94
N PHE A 229 -10.21 -9.57 -3.94
CA PHE A 229 -11.22 -9.25 -2.92
C PHE A 229 -12.48 -8.64 -3.52
N LEU A 230 -12.32 -7.67 -4.42
CA LEU A 230 -13.44 -7.01 -5.07
C LEU A 230 -14.16 -7.91 -6.08
N THR A 231 -13.48 -8.90 -6.69
CA THR A 231 -14.15 -9.90 -7.55
C THR A 231 -15.19 -10.68 -6.77
N THR A 232 -14.86 -11.21 -5.59
CA THR A 232 -15.86 -11.88 -4.76
C THR A 232 -16.88 -10.88 -4.20
N CYS A 233 -16.45 -9.71 -3.74
CA CYS A 233 -17.35 -8.69 -3.20
C CYS A 233 -18.40 -8.24 -4.22
N ALA A 234 -18.05 -8.13 -5.49
CA ALA A 234 -18.97 -7.75 -6.56
C ALA A 234 -20.10 -8.76 -6.74
N THR A 235 -19.88 -10.05 -6.41
CA THR A 235 -20.93 -11.08 -6.46
C THR A 235 -22.03 -10.86 -5.41
N LEU A 236 -21.78 -10.05 -4.38
CA LEU A 236 -22.76 -9.76 -3.32
C LEU A 236 -23.85 -8.80 -3.78
N ILE A 237 -23.58 -7.97 -4.80
CA ILE A 237 -24.52 -6.96 -5.28
C ILE A 237 -25.74 -7.67 -5.86
N ARG A 238 -26.94 -7.18 -5.52
CA ARG A 238 -28.22 -7.63 -6.07
C ARG A 238 -28.85 -6.50 -6.85
N ALA A 239 -28.82 -6.59 -8.17
CA ALA A 239 -29.42 -5.62 -9.07
C ALA A 239 -29.84 -6.34 -10.36
N ASP A 240 -31.13 -6.27 -10.69
CA ASP A 240 -31.66 -6.90 -11.89
C ASP A 240 -31.00 -6.32 -13.16
N GLY A 241 -30.46 -7.19 -14.02
CA GLY A 241 -29.65 -6.80 -15.19
C GLY A 241 -28.33 -6.08 -14.87
N GLY A 242 -27.98 -5.89 -13.59
CA GLY A 242 -26.78 -5.19 -13.16
C GLY A 242 -25.52 -6.05 -13.21
N ALA A 243 -24.36 -5.42 -13.41
CA ALA A 243 -23.08 -6.09 -13.35
C ALA A 243 -21.93 -5.10 -13.14
N THR A 244 -20.92 -5.54 -12.40
CA THR A 244 -19.71 -4.77 -12.11
C THR A 244 -18.58 -5.23 -13.01
N VAL A 245 -17.90 -4.29 -13.67
CA VAL A 245 -16.71 -4.58 -14.45
C VAL A 245 -15.47 -4.23 -13.63
N LEU A 246 -14.54 -5.17 -13.48
CA LEU A 246 -13.25 -4.97 -12.81
C LEU A 246 -12.15 -5.02 -13.86
N THR A 247 -11.31 -3.99 -13.91
CA THR A 247 -10.21 -3.87 -14.87
C THR A 247 -8.94 -3.36 -14.20
N GLY A 248 -7.83 -3.24 -14.93
CA GLY A 248 -6.56 -2.76 -14.41
C GLY A 248 -5.57 -2.44 -15.51
N ASP A 249 -4.31 -2.22 -15.12
CA ASP A 249 -3.24 -1.94 -16.07
C ASP A 249 -2.85 -3.17 -16.90
N LYS A 250 -1.90 -2.98 -17.83
CA LYS A 250 -1.39 -4.06 -18.68
C LYS A 250 -0.85 -5.25 -17.88
N ARG A 251 -0.29 -5.01 -16.70
CA ARG A 251 0.28 -6.08 -15.86
C ARG A 251 -0.81 -6.85 -15.13
N MET A 252 -1.86 -6.18 -14.65
CA MET A 252 -3.02 -6.80 -14.03
C MET A 252 -3.77 -7.72 -15.00
N LYS A 253 -3.88 -7.30 -16.27
CA LYS A 253 -4.49 -8.12 -17.35
C LYS A 253 -3.74 -9.43 -17.63
N GLN A 254 -2.55 -9.61 -17.07
CA GLN A 254 -1.75 -10.84 -17.17
C GLN A 254 -1.71 -11.64 -15.85
N ARG A 255 -2.31 -11.12 -14.78
CA ARG A 255 -2.27 -11.76 -13.46
C ARG A 255 -3.39 -12.80 -13.35
N PRO A 256 -3.07 -14.03 -12.88
CA PRO A 256 -4.05 -15.11 -12.81
C PRO A 256 -5.08 -14.88 -11.68
N ILE A 257 -6.34 -15.13 -12.02
CA ILE A 257 -7.49 -15.13 -11.11
C ILE A 257 -8.49 -16.28 -11.38
N LYS A 258 -8.22 -17.11 -12.40
CA LYS A 258 -9.15 -18.13 -12.90
C LYS A 258 -9.70 -19.05 -11.81
N ASP A 259 -8.87 -19.52 -10.89
CA ASP A 259 -9.33 -20.48 -9.87
C ASP A 259 -10.37 -19.87 -8.93
N LEU A 260 -10.28 -18.56 -8.68
CA LEU A 260 -11.31 -17.84 -7.92
C LEU A 260 -12.60 -17.71 -8.75
N THR A 261 -12.50 -17.35 -10.03
CA THR A 261 -13.69 -17.18 -10.88
C THR A 261 -14.39 -18.51 -11.16
N ASP A 262 -13.64 -19.59 -11.35
CA ASP A 262 -14.17 -20.96 -11.50
C ASP A 262 -14.92 -21.41 -10.25
N ALA A 263 -14.35 -21.20 -9.06
CA ALA A 263 -15.01 -21.57 -7.80
C ALA A 263 -16.30 -20.78 -7.56
N LEU A 264 -16.30 -19.47 -7.85
CA LEU A 264 -17.50 -18.65 -7.76
C LEU A 264 -18.55 -19.06 -8.81
N ALA A 265 -18.12 -19.40 -10.03
CA ALA A 265 -19.00 -19.87 -11.09
C ALA A 265 -19.64 -21.23 -10.75
N ALA A 266 -18.90 -22.14 -10.14
CA ALA A 266 -19.43 -23.40 -9.62
C ALA A 266 -20.53 -23.20 -8.56
N CYS A 267 -20.53 -22.05 -7.88
CA CYS A 267 -21.56 -21.65 -6.92
C CYS A 267 -22.68 -20.80 -7.54
N GLY A 268 -22.78 -20.76 -8.87
CA GLY A 268 -23.85 -20.08 -9.60
C GLY A 268 -23.61 -18.59 -9.85
N CYS A 269 -22.44 -18.04 -9.53
CA CYS A 269 -22.11 -16.66 -9.92
C CYS A 269 -21.82 -16.60 -11.43
N GLN A 270 -22.39 -15.61 -12.12
CA GLN A 270 -22.08 -15.39 -13.54
C GLN A 270 -20.91 -14.43 -13.65
N ILE A 271 -19.76 -14.94 -14.10
CA ILE A 271 -18.52 -14.18 -14.27
C ILE A 271 -18.00 -14.40 -15.68
N GLU A 272 -17.85 -13.33 -16.44
CA GLU A 272 -17.33 -13.33 -17.80
C GLU A 272 -15.93 -12.70 -17.83
N HIS A 273 -14.99 -13.37 -18.50
CA HIS A 273 -13.68 -12.83 -18.81
C HIS A 273 -13.75 -12.06 -20.14
N LEU A 274 -13.45 -10.75 -20.12
CA LEU A 274 -13.68 -9.87 -21.28
C LEU A 274 -12.53 -9.86 -22.30
N GLU A 275 -11.32 -10.25 -21.90
CA GLU A 275 -10.15 -10.24 -22.77
C GLU A 275 -9.42 -11.60 -22.76
N SER A 276 -8.99 -12.07 -21.58
CA SER A 276 -8.23 -13.32 -21.41
C SER A 276 -8.97 -14.25 -20.45
N PRO A 277 -9.04 -15.57 -20.74
CA PRO A 277 -9.81 -16.53 -19.95
C PRO A 277 -9.25 -16.80 -18.55
N THR A 278 -8.11 -16.20 -18.17
CA THR A 278 -7.43 -16.47 -16.91
C THR A 278 -7.23 -15.24 -16.03
N SER A 279 -7.56 -14.05 -16.52
CA SER A 279 -7.19 -12.77 -15.92
C SER A 279 -8.27 -11.69 -16.13
N LEU A 280 -8.09 -10.53 -15.50
CA LEU A 280 -8.92 -9.34 -15.75
C LEU A 280 -8.74 -8.85 -17.21
N PRO A 281 -9.71 -8.11 -17.77
CA PRO A 281 -10.93 -7.60 -17.12
C PRO A 281 -12.03 -8.65 -16.94
N LEU A 282 -12.78 -8.51 -15.85
CA LEU A 282 -13.91 -9.37 -15.50
C LEU A 282 -15.22 -8.58 -15.49
N ARG A 283 -16.29 -9.19 -15.99
CA ARG A 283 -17.67 -8.73 -15.79
C ARG A 283 -18.37 -9.69 -14.83
N VAL A 284 -18.78 -9.19 -13.68
CA VAL A 284 -19.43 -9.96 -12.60
C VAL A 284 -20.89 -9.56 -12.50
N ALA A 285 -21.82 -10.49 -12.74
CA ALA A 285 -23.26 -10.22 -12.64
C ALA A 285 -23.70 -9.97 -11.19
N SER A 286 -24.69 -9.10 -11.02
CA SER A 286 -25.24 -8.69 -9.71
C SER A 286 -26.41 -9.59 -9.27
N SER A 287 -26.16 -10.91 -9.20
CA SER A 287 -27.18 -11.91 -8.82
C SER A 287 -27.22 -12.23 -7.32
N GLY A 288 -26.24 -11.74 -6.54
CA GLY A 288 -26.05 -12.12 -5.14
C GLY A 288 -25.38 -13.50 -4.98
N LEU A 289 -24.42 -13.60 -4.07
CA LEU A 289 -23.75 -14.87 -3.76
C LEU A 289 -24.72 -15.84 -3.07
N ALA A 290 -25.02 -16.97 -3.69
CA ALA A 290 -25.98 -17.94 -3.14
C ALA A 290 -25.56 -18.45 -1.76
N GLY A 291 -24.30 -18.84 -1.61
CA GLY A 291 -23.75 -19.52 -0.42
C GLY A 291 -23.82 -21.04 -0.54
N GLY A 292 -23.77 -21.76 0.58
CA GLY A 292 -23.66 -23.23 0.59
C GLY A 292 -22.21 -23.70 0.49
N ARG A 293 -21.97 -24.88 -0.11
CA ARG A 293 -20.63 -25.46 -0.23
C ARG A 293 -19.84 -24.79 -1.36
N ILE A 294 -18.69 -24.20 -1.02
CA ILE A 294 -17.74 -23.63 -1.98
C ILE A 294 -16.44 -24.42 -1.86
N GLU A 295 -15.95 -24.96 -2.97
CA GLU A 295 -14.69 -25.70 -2.99
C GLU A 295 -13.60 -24.87 -3.69
N LEU A 296 -12.45 -24.71 -3.04
CA LEU A 296 -11.31 -23.95 -3.56
C LEU A 296 -10.01 -24.72 -3.35
N SER A 297 -9.16 -24.76 -4.38
CA SER A 297 -7.84 -25.38 -4.25
C SER A 297 -6.95 -24.59 -3.27
N GLY A 298 -6.55 -25.24 -2.17
CA GLY A 298 -5.64 -24.67 -1.17
C GLY A 298 -4.20 -24.45 -1.67
N LYS A 299 -3.83 -25.03 -2.82
CA LYS A 299 -2.47 -24.99 -3.40
C LYS A 299 -2.07 -23.65 -4.02
N ILE A 300 -3.04 -22.79 -4.36
CA ILE A 300 -2.80 -21.75 -5.35
C ILE A 300 -2.60 -20.36 -4.73
N SER A 301 -3.55 -19.88 -3.92
CA SER A 301 -3.44 -18.55 -3.34
C SER A 301 -4.30 -18.35 -2.10
N SER A 302 -3.68 -17.96 -0.99
CA SER A 302 -4.38 -17.53 0.23
C SER A 302 -5.31 -16.33 -0.01
N GLN A 303 -5.05 -15.53 -1.04
CA GLN A 303 -5.87 -14.37 -1.39
C GLN A 303 -7.25 -14.80 -1.90
N PHE A 304 -7.37 -15.94 -2.61
CA PHE A 304 -8.65 -16.47 -3.08
C PHE A 304 -9.51 -16.95 -1.91
N VAL A 305 -8.92 -17.76 -1.03
CA VAL A 305 -9.57 -18.24 0.20
C VAL A 305 -10.02 -17.07 1.07
N SER A 306 -9.13 -16.10 1.31
CA SER A 306 -9.44 -14.91 2.09
C SER A 306 -10.55 -14.08 1.44
N SER A 307 -10.56 -13.96 0.11
CA SER A 307 -11.61 -13.23 -0.63
C SER A 307 -13.01 -13.81 -0.39
N VAL A 308 -13.11 -15.14 -0.44
CA VAL A 308 -14.36 -15.84 -0.14
C VAL A 308 -14.76 -15.68 1.32
N LEU A 309 -13.84 -15.90 2.25
CA LEU A 309 -14.11 -15.75 3.69
C LEU A 309 -14.63 -14.35 4.05
N LEU A 310 -14.03 -13.30 3.50
CA LEU A 310 -14.42 -11.91 3.80
C LEU A 310 -15.85 -11.59 3.34
N SER A 311 -16.25 -12.10 2.19
CA SER A 311 -17.57 -11.82 1.58
C SER A 311 -18.66 -12.82 1.98
N ALA A 312 -18.29 -14.02 2.42
CA ALA A 312 -19.19 -15.12 2.77
C ALA A 312 -20.29 -14.77 3.79
N PRO A 313 -20.09 -13.91 4.81
CA PRO A 313 -21.15 -13.56 5.76
C PRO A 313 -22.39 -12.93 5.09
N PHE A 314 -22.21 -12.30 3.94
CA PHE A 314 -23.27 -11.63 3.19
C PHE A 314 -23.91 -12.51 2.10
N ALA A 315 -23.55 -13.78 2.03
CA ALA A 315 -24.21 -14.73 1.14
C ALA A 315 -25.70 -14.93 1.51
N GLN A 316 -26.50 -15.44 0.57
CA GLN A 316 -27.94 -15.64 0.78
C GLN A 316 -28.21 -16.72 1.84
N GLN A 317 -27.36 -17.74 1.91
CA GLN A 317 -27.32 -18.78 2.94
C GLN A 317 -25.90 -18.94 3.51
N PRO A 318 -25.73 -19.57 4.70
CA PRO A 318 -24.41 -19.84 5.28
C PRO A 318 -23.46 -20.55 4.30
N VAL A 319 -22.16 -20.31 4.44
CA VAL A 319 -21.13 -20.84 3.54
C VAL A 319 -20.29 -21.90 4.24
N GLU A 320 -20.11 -23.04 3.60
CA GLU A 320 -19.09 -24.03 3.96
C GLU A 320 -17.99 -23.99 2.91
N LEU A 321 -16.86 -23.36 3.25
CA LEU A 321 -15.69 -23.28 2.40
C LEU A 321 -14.79 -24.50 2.66
N VAL A 322 -14.63 -25.33 1.63
CA VAL A 322 -13.85 -26.57 1.66
C VAL A 322 -12.59 -26.42 0.81
N LEU A 323 -11.46 -26.73 1.41
CA LEU A 323 -10.17 -26.86 0.75
C LEU A 323 -9.85 -28.36 0.63
N PRO A 324 -9.76 -28.93 -0.59
CA PRO A 324 -9.50 -30.35 -0.77
C PRO A 324 -8.20 -30.83 -0.12
N GLU A 325 -7.25 -29.92 0.06
CA GLU A 325 -5.94 -30.17 0.65
C GLU A 325 -5.57 -29.01 1.59
N PRO A 326 -4.67 -29.22 2.57
CA PRO A 326 -4.18 -28.15 3.44
C PRO A 326 -3.61 -26.98 2.65
N PRO A 327 -3.94 -25.73 3.02
CA PRO A 327 -3.48 -24.55 2.30
C PRO A 327 -1.99 -24.28 2.52
N VAL A 328 -1.30 -23.83 1.46
CA VAL A 328 0.14 -23.46 1.52
C VAL A 328 0.39 -22.26 2.45
N SER A 329 -0.64 -21.49 2.74
CA SER A 329 -0.53 -20.19 3.40
C SER A 329 -1.62 -20.01 4.47
N GLN A 330 -1.66 -20.95 5.42
CA GLN A 330 -2.59 -20.96 6.55
C GLN A 330 -2.57 -19.64 7.36
N SER A 331 -1.40 -19.02 7.50
CA SER A 331 -1.24 -17.76 8.25
C SER A 331 -2.12 -16.61 7.74
N TYR A 332 -2.33 -16.51 6.43
CA TYR A 332 -3.21 -15.48 5.85
C TYR A 332 -4.69 -15.79 6.07
N ILE A 333 -5.05 -17.08 6.16
CA ILE A 333 -6.40 -17.49 6.52
C ILE A 333 -6.63 -17.15 7.99
N ASP A 334 -5.73 -17.54 8.88
CA ASP A 334 -5.81 -17.25 10.32
C ASP A 334 -5.88 -15.73 10.59
N MET A 335 -5.09 -14.92 9.88
CA MET A 335 -5.20 -13.45 9.90
C MET A 335 -6.59 -12.98 9.50
N THR A 336 -7.16 -13.55 8.45
CA THR A 336 -8.50 -13.19 7.97
C THR A 336 -9.55 -13.53 9.04
N LEU A 337 -9.50 -14.73 9.62
CA LEU A 337 -10.42 -15.16 10.67
C LEU A 337 -10.31 -14.29 11.92
N ALA A 338 -9.08 -13.98 12.36
CA ALA A 338 -8.84 -13.12 13.51
C ALA A 338 -9.41 -11.70 13.30
N LEU A 339 -9.25 -11.15 12.10
CA LEU A 339 -9.85 -9.86 11.75
C LEU A 339 -11.38 -9.94 11.67
N MET A 340 -11.96 -10.97 11.04
CA MET A 340 -13.42 -11.17 11.00
C MET A 340 -14.01 -11.21 12.42
N ALA A 341 -13.35 -11.88 13.36
CA ALA A 341 -13.76 -11.93 14.76
C ALA A 341 -13.74 -10.54 15.43
N ARG A 342 -12.75 -9.69 15.11
CA ARG A 342 -12.71 -8.28 15.58
C ARG A 342 -13.87 -7.43 15.03
N PHE A 343 -14.46 -7.83 13.91
CA PHE A 343 -15.67 -7.24 13.33
C PHE A 343 -16.94 -8.03 13.71
N GLY A 344 -16.89 -8.90 14.72
CA GLY A 344 -18.05 -9.60 15.28
C GLY A 344 -18.51 -10.85 14.53
N VAL A 345 -17.75 -11.34 13.55
CA VAL A 345 -18.08 -12.58 12.81
C VAL A 345 -17.08 -13.68 13.16
N VAL A 346 -17.56 -14.73 13.83
CA VAL A 346 -16.76 -15.90 14.18
C VAL A 346 -17.01 -17.00 13.16
N VAL A 347 -15.93 -17.55 12.61
CA VAL A 347 -15.96 -18.67 11.66
C VAL A 347 -15.57 -19.94 12.40
N GLU A 348 -16.39 -20.97 12.27
CA GLU A 348 -16.05 -22.28 12.82
C GLU A 348 -15.09 -23.00 11.86
N ARG A 349 -14.00 -23.54 12.41
CA ARG A 349 -12.97 -24.24 11.63
C ARG A 349 -12.93 -25.70 12.04
N GLU A 350 -12.95 -26.59 11.06
CA GLU A 350 -12.70 -28.01 11.22
C GLU A 350 -11.39 -28.38 10.52
N GLY A 351 -10.38 -28.76 11.32
CA GLY A 351 -9.02 -29.01 10.82
C GLY A 351 -8.39 -27.76 10.20
N SER A 352 -7.75 -27.92 9.04
CA SER A 352 -7.19 -26.83 8.23
C SER A 352 -7.91 -26.64 6.89
N THR A 353 -8.95 -27.43 6.64
CA THR A 353 -9.55 -27.61 5.32
C THR A 353 -11.02 -27.20 5.24
N VAL A 354 -11.74 -27.11 6.35
CA VAL A 354 -13.17 -26.75 6.33
C VAL A 354 -13.42 -25.53 7.21
N TYR A 355 -14.12 -24.55 6.64
CA TYR A 355 -14.47 -23.29 7.28
C TYR A 355 -15.96 -23.01 7.12
N ARG A 356 -16.71 -22.99 8.22
CA ARG A 356 -18.15 -22.73 8.25
C ARG A 356 -18.38 -21.28 8.64
N VAL A 357 -18.81 -20.48 7.67
CA VAL A 357 -19.05 -19.05 7.82
C VAL A 357 -20.55 -18.82 8.00
N PRO A 358 -20.99 -18.24 9.12
CA PRO A 358 -22.40 -17.94 9.33
C PRO A 358 -22.85 -16.81 8.40
N LYS A 359 -24.15 -16.77 8.09
CA LYS A 359 -24.74 -15.58 7.51
C LYS A 359 -24.85 -14.50 8.60
N ALA A 360 -24.12 -13.40 8.44
CA ALA A 360 -23.98 -12.37 9.46
C ALA A 360 -23.60 -11.02 8.82
N CYS A 361 -23.70 -9.94 9.61
CA CYS A 361 -23.17 -8.63 9.26
C CYS A 361 -21.92 -8.36 10.10
N TYR A 362 -20.92 -7.69 9.52
CA TYR A 362 -19.83 -7.13 10.31
C TYR A 362 -20.32 -5.94 11.13
N ALA A 363 -19.95 -5.91 12.41
CA ALA A 363 -20.12 -4.76 13.28
C ALA A 363 -18.80 -3.98 13.31
N ASN A 364 -18.81 -2.74 12.81
CA ASN A 364 -17.60 -1.93 12.81
C ASN A 364 -17.20 -1.57 14.25
N PRO A 365 -15.98 -1.91 14.71
CA PRO A 365 -15.48 -1.38 15.97
C PRO A 365 -15.29 0.14 15.83
N ARG A 366 -15.42 0.88 16.94
CA ARG A 366 -15.20 2.35 16.92
C ARG A 366 -13.82 2.72 16.41
N HIS A 367 -12.82 1.93 16.76
CA HIS A 367 -11.44 2.16 16.36
C HIS A 367 -10.71 0.84 16.08
N LEU A 368 -9.86 0.84 15.06
CA LEU A 368 -8.97 -0.28 14.75
C LEU A 368 -7.59 0.24 14.35
N GLN A 369 -6.56 -0.28 15.03
CA GLN A 369 -5.16 -0.06 14.70
C GLN A 369 -4.67 -1.17 13.76
N VAL A 370 -4.16 -0.79 12.58
CA VAL A 370 -3.48 -1.70 11.67
C VAL A 370 -2.05 -1.92 12.17
N GLU A 371 -1.64 -3.19 12.25
CA GLU A 371 -0.27 -3.57 12.62
C GLU A 371 0.72 -3.14 11.52
N CYS A 372 1.97 -2.90 11.90
CA CYS A 372 3.03 -2.69 10.93
C CYS A 372 3.32 -3.96 10.12
N ASP A 373 3.87 -3.82 8.93
CA ASP A 373 4.07 -4.94 8.00
C ASP A 373 5.16 -5.89 8.53
N ALA A 374 4.74 -7.07 9.00
CA ALA A 374 5.68 -8.06 9.54
C ALA A 374 6.69 -8.54 8.48
N SER A 375 6.25 -8.68 7.22
CA SER A 375 7.13 -9.05 6.10
C SER A 375 8.23 -8.00 5.88
N SER A 376 7.88 -6.72 5.88
CA SER A 376 8.84 -5.61 5.72
C SER A 376 9.71 -5.40 6.96
N SER A 377 9.25 -5.85 8.13
CA SER A 377 10.04 -5.84 9.37
C SER A 377 11.18 -6.85 9.32
N THR A 378 11.12 -7.88 8.48
CA THR A 378 12.19 -8.87 8.37
C THR A 378 13.52 -8.27 7.89
N TYR A 379 13.50 -7.28 6.98
CA TYR A 379 14.73 -6.67 6.45
C TYR A 379 15.57 -5.94 7.53
N PRO A 380 15.02 -4.98 8.30
CA PRO A 380 15.80 -4.32 9.35
C PRO A 380 16.23 -5.30 10.46
N LEU A 381 15.41 -6.30 10.81
CA LEU A 381 15.80 -7.33 11.78
C LEU A 381 16.93 -8.24 11.25
N ALA A 382 16.90 -8.60 9.97
CA ALA A 382 17.96 -9.37 9.32
C ALA A 382 19.28 -8.60 9.24
N ILE A 383 19.22 -7.26 9.11
CA ILE A 383 20.40 -6.40 9.18
C ILE A 383 21.07 -6.51 10.56
N ALA A 384 20.30 -6.50 11.66
CA ALA A 384 20.87 -6.74 12.99
C ALA A 384 21.52 -8.12 13.08
N ALA A 385 20.80 -9.15 12.63
CA ALA A 385 21.27 -10.53 12.64
C ALA A 385 22.60 -10.72 11.90
N ILE A 386 22.73 -10.20 10.68
CA ILE A 386 23.93 -10.41 9.85
C ILE A 386 25.13 -9.54 10.26
N THR A 387 24.90 -8.44 10.99
CA THR A 387 25.96 -7.49 11.37
C THR A 387 26.38 -7.54 12.84
N GLY A 388 25.74 -8.38 13.66
CA GLY A 388 25.92 -8.34 15.11
C GLY A 388 25.37 -7.06 15.76
N GLY A 389 24.62 -6.26 15.01
CA GLY A 389 23.98 -5.03 15.49
C GLY A 389 22.72 -5.33 16.31
N THR A 390 22.06 -4.27 16.79
CA THR A 390 20.76 -4.37 17.46
C THR A 390 19.72 -3.51 16.77
N VAL A 391 18.57 -4.09 16.43
CA VAL A 391 17.47 -3.36 15.81
C VAL A 391 16.15 -3.71 16.50
N THR A 392 15.34 -2.69 16.73
CA THR A 392 13.96 -2.81 17.22
C THR A 392 12.99 -2.40 16.12
N THR A 393 11.99 -3.23 15.83
CA THR A 393 10.85 -2.86 14.98
C THR A 393 9.61 -2.68 15.84
N GLU A 394 8.89 -1.57 15.63
CA GLU A 394 7.66 -1.26 16.36
C GLU A 394 6.40 -1.84 15.68
N ALA A 395 5.38 -2.09 16.50
CA ALA A 395 4.05 -2.62 16.17
C ALA A 395 3.99 -4.03 15.53
N VAL A 396 5.07 -4.81 15.65
CA VAL A 396 5.08 -6.26 15.38
C VAL A 396 5.72 -6.94 16.59
N GLY A 397 4.88 -7.58 17.42
CA GLY A 397 5.29 -8.29 18.62
C GLY A 397 4.63 -9.67 18.72
N SER A 398 4.65 -10.25 19.92
CA SER A 398 4.14 -11.61 20.19
C SER A 398 2.63 -11.75 19.96
N ALA A 399 1.87 -10.65 20.02
CA ALA A 399 0.42 -10.62 19.78
C ALA A 399 0.04 -10.45 18.30
N SER A 400 1.02 -10.33 17.39
CA SER A 400 0.74 -10.11 15.96
C SER A 400 -0.03 -11.27 15.34
N ILE A 401 -1.05 -10.94 14.55
CA ILE A 401 -1.81 -11.93 13.77
C ILE A 401 -1.13 -12.30 12.45
N GLN A 402 0.04 -11.71 12.16
CA GLN A 402 0.78 -11.92 10.92
C GLN A 402 1.71 -13.12 11.05
N GLY A 403 1.62 -14.05 10.10
CA GLY A 403 2.49 -15.24 10.09
C GLY A 403 3.98 -14.89 10.10
N ASP A 404 4.35 -13.85 9.37
CA ASP A 404 5.74 -13.39 9.20
C ASP A 404 6.33 -12.82 10.50
N ALA A 405 5.52 -12.50 11.51
CA ALA A 405 6.04 -12.15 12.84
C ALA A 405 6.83 -13.29 13.50
N LYS A 406 6.60 -14.54 13.05
CA LYS A 406 7.36 -15.72 13.47
C LYS A 406 8.81 -15.72 12.97
N PHE A 407 9.20 -14.80 12.08
CA PHE A 407 10.59 -14.61 11.66
C PHE A 407 11.52 -14.37 12.86
N ALA A 408 11.02 -13.75 13.93
CA ALA A 408 11.76 -13.56 15.17
C ALA A 408 12.22 -14.89 15.81
N ALA A 409 11.41 -15.95 15.72
CA ALA A 409 11.80 -17.27 16.20
C ALA A 409 12.91 -17.88 15.34
N LEU A 410 12.82 -17.73 14.01
CA LEU A 410 13.89 -18.16 13.09
C LEU A 410 15.23 -17.47 13.39
N LEU A 411 15.21 -16.16 13.66
CA LEU A 411 16.43 -15.42 14.01
C LEU A 411 17.06 -15.92 15.32
N ARG A 412 16.22 -16.30 16.30
CA ARG A 412 16.69 -16.92 17.54
C ARG A 412 17.37 -18.27 17.26
N ASP A 413 16.78 -19.09 16.38
CA ASP A 413 17.36 -20.38 15.96
C ASP A 413 18.68 -20.18 15.19
N MET A 414 18.87 -19.02 14.55
CA MET A 414 20.11 -18.60 13.89
C MET A 414 21.14 -17.98 14.84
N GLY A 415 20.92 -18.01 16.17
CA GLY A 415 21.88 -17.53 17.16
C GLY A 415 21.69 -16.07 17.61
N CYS A 416 20.65 -15.37 17.16
CA CYS A 416 20.36 -14.02 17.63
C CYS A 416 19.75 -14.02 19.04
N THR A 417 20.01 -12.97 19.81
CA THR A 417 19.21 -12.65 21.00
C THR A 417 17.95 -11.91 20.56
N VAL A 418 16.78 -12.44 20.91
CA VAL A 418 15.49 -11.91 20.45
C VAL A 418 14.55 -11.67 21.63
N GLU A 419 14.23 -10.40 21.86
CA GLU A 419 13.29 -9.93 22.86
C GLU A 419 11.99 -9.46 22.16
N GLN A 420 10.85 -10.01 22.58
CA GLN A 420 9.54 -9.61 22.05
C GLN A 420 8.59 -9.27 23.19
N ASP A 421 8.00 -8.09 23.13
CA ASP A 421 6.79 -7.76 23.89
C ASP A 421 5.56 -7.93 22.97
N GLU A 422 4.37 -7.51 23.42
CA GLU A 422 3.13 -7.64 22.63
C GLU A 422 3.17 -6.86 21.30
N HIS A 423 3.95 -5.79 21.22
CA HIS A 423 3.93 -4.82 20.13
C HIS A 423 5.32 -4.49 19.58
N ARG A 424 6.40 -5.05 20.08
CA ARG A 424 7.77 -4.76 19.64
C ARG A 424 8.59 -6.03 19.54
N THR A 425 9.53 -6.00 18.61
CA THR A 425 10.53 -7.05 18.42
C THR A 425 11.91 -6.40 18.37
N THR A 426 12.79 -6.77 19.28
CA THR A 426 14.20 -6.38 19.30
C THR A 426 15.05 -7.60 19.00
N VAL A 427 15.96 -7.45 18.03
CA VAL A 427 16.92 -8.48 17.63
C VAL A 427 18.32 -7.92 17.79
N SER A 428 19.16 -8.65 18.51
CA SER A 428 20.61 -8.45 18.56
C SER A 428 21.29 -9.63 17.87
N GLY A 429 22.07 -9.36 16.83
CA GLY A 429 22.82 -10.40 16.11
C GLY A 429 23.93 -11.02 16.96
N PRO A 430 24.38 -12.24 16.63
CA PRO A 430 25.50 -12.90 17.31
C PRO A 430 26.82 -12.15 17.10
N ALA A 431 27.83 -12.48 17.90
CA ALA A 431 29.17 -11.95 17.70
C ALA A 431 29.77 -12.45 16.37
N ALA A 432 30.72 -11.70 15.80
CA ALA A 432 31.35 -12.09 14.55
C ALA A 432 32.08 -13.43 14.69
N GLY A 433 31.66 -14.42 13.88
CA GLY A 433 32.27 -15.76 13.83
C GLY A 433 31.53 -16.85 14.61
N GLU A 434 30.36 -16.54 15.20
CA GLU A 434 29.46 -17.49 15.85
C GLU A 434 28.30 -17.94 14.94
#